data_AF-A0A2C9M0R7-F1
#
_entry.id   AF-A0A2C9M0R7-F1
#
_cell.length_a   1.000
_cell.length_b   1.000
_cell.length_c   1.000
_cell.angle_alpha   90.00
_cell.angle_beta   90.00
_cell.angle_gamma   90.00
#
_symmetry.space_group_name_H-M   'P 1'
#
loop_
_entity.id
_entity.type
_entity.pdbx_description
1 polymer ?
#
loop_
_entity_poly.entity_id
_entity_poly.type
_entity_poly.pdbx_seq_one_letter_code
_entity_poly.pdbx_strand_id
1 'polypeptide(L)'
;MVASFILILVFGYLYYYIKTTQIGEFFKNVFIAISFPLLGQIFTMMLSLLSRRYLLQRKVKETDKELPLNVDNRKLYEVLSYFYLYLSMTRGIFSCLGRFILSAAFGFFSLGRLDKSIYSRDLQKFDGAYGTYLAMLQVDKAHNNPSVRLFTHLLWSGVLVTSLRNAGGNDMEIANLIATL
;
A
#
# COMPACT_ATOMS: atom_id res chain seq x y z
N MET A 1 -23.38 -37.39 -28.93
CA MET A 1 -24.37 -36.39 -29.38
C MET A 1 -25.20 -35.83 -28.22
N VAL A 2 -25.78 -36.67 -27.36
CA VAL A 2 -26.63 -36.24 -26.22
C VAL A 2 -25.90 -35.31 -25.23
N ALA A 3 -24.65 -35.60 -24.85
CA ALA A 3 -23.89 -34.76 -23.91
C ALA A 3 -23.62 -33.33 -24.42
N SER A 4 -23.42 -33.15 -25.73
CA SER A 4 -23.22 -31.82 -26.34
C SER A 4 -24.50 -31.00 -26.28
N PHE A 5 -25.66 -31.64 -26.48
CA PHE A 5 -26.97 -30.99 -26.42
C PHE A 5 -27.31 -30.50 -25.00
N ILE A 6 -26.97 -31.30 -23.99
CA ILE A 6 -27.15 -30.94 -22.58
C ILE A 6 -26.25 -29.74 -22.22
N LEU A 7 -24.99 -29.74 -22.66
CA LEU A 7 -24.07 -28.61 -22.43
C LEU A 7 -24.59 -27.30 -23.02
N ILE A 8 -25.13 -27.33 -24.24
CA ILE A 8 -25.69 -26.14 -24.90
C ILE A 8 -26.91 -25.61 -24.14
N LEU A 9 -27.79 -26.49 -23.64
CA LEU A 9 -28.95 -26.07 -22.84
C LEU A 9 -28.54 -25.48 -21.48
N VAL A 10 -27.54 -26.08 -20.82
CA VAL A 10 -27.02 -25.55 -19.54
C VAL A 10 -26.37 -24.18 -19.72
N PHE A 11 -25.52 -24.01 -20.75
CA PHE A 11 -24.93 -22.70 -21.05
C PHE A 11 -25.96 -21.66 -21.48
N GLY A 12 -26.97 -22.05 -22.26
CA GLY A 12 -28.07 -21.18 -22.67
C GLY A 12 -28.92 -20.73 -21.47
N TYR A 13 -29.21 -21.64 -20.53
CA TYR A 13 -29.91 -21.33 -19.30
C TYR A 13 -29.10 -20.40 -18.38
N LEU A 14 -27.80 -20.65 -18.23
CA LEU A 14 -26.88 -19.78 -17.48
C LEU A 14 -26.80 -18.37 -18.09
N TYR A 15 -26.73 -18.26 -19.42
CA TYR A 15 -26.73 -16.97 -20.11
C TYR A 15 -28.05 -16.21 -19.92
N TYR A 16 -29.18 -16.90 -20.04
CA TYR A 16 -30.50 -16.32 -19.78
C TYR A 16 -30.64 -15.87 -18.32
N TYR A 17 -30.17 -16.69 -17.37
CA TYR A 17 -30.19 -16.38 -15.95
C TYR A 17 -29.32 -15.16 -15.61
N ILE A 18 -28.11 -15.05 -16.17
CA ILE A 18 -27.25 -13.86 -16.01
C ILE A 18 -27.91 -12.63 -16.64
N LYS A 19 -28.58 -12.76 -17.78
CA LYS A 19 -29.26 -11.65 -18.45
C LYS A 19 -30.52 -11.17 -17.72
N THR A 20 -31.26 -12.08 -17.08
CA THR A 20 -32.52 -11.78 -16.35
C THR A 20 -32.28 -11.32 -14.92
N THR A 21 -31.17 -11.71 -14.28
CA THR A 21 -30.86 -11.31 -12.91
C THR A 21 -30.32 -9.87 -12.83
N GLN A 22 -30.55 -9.18 -11.70
CA GLN A 22 -29.98 -7.86 -11.43
C GLN A 22 -28.43 -7.84 -11.51
N ILE A 23 -27.79 -9.00 -11.35
CA ILE A 23 -26.36 -9.20 -11.55
C ILE A 23 -25.91 -8.85 -12.97
N GLY A 24 -26.68 -9.22 -14.00
CA GLY A 24 -26.34 -8.88 -15.39
C GLY A 24 -26.37 -7.38 -15.66
N GLU A 25 -27.39 -6.68 -15.13
CA GLU A 25 -27.49 -5.22 -15.22
C GLU A 25 -26.40 -4.52 -14.40
N PHE A 26 -26.03 -5.05 -13.23
CA PHE A 26 -24.90 -4.55 -12.45
C PHE A 26 -23.59 -4.61 -13.25
N PHE A 27 -23.29 -5.75 -13.88
CA PHE A 27 -22.09 -5.88 -14.71
C PHE A 27 -22.08 -4.92 -15.91
N LYS A 28 -23.22 -4.73 -16.58
CA LYS A 28 -23.34 -3.74 -17.66
C LYS A 28 -23.08 -2.32 -17.15
N ASN A 29 -23.67 -1.94 -16.02
CA ASN A 29 -23.51 -0.61 -15.45
C ASN A 29 -22.06 -0.35 -15.00
N VAL A 30 -21.41 -1.36 -14.42
CA VAL A 30 -19.99 -1.29 -14.08
C VAL A 30 -19.12 -1.16 -15.33
N PHE A 31 -19.42 -1.93 -16.39
CA PHE A 31 -18.69 -1.83 -17.65
C PHE A 31 -18.84 -0.45 -18.29
N ILE A 32 -20.05 0.10 -18.32
CA ILE A 32 -20.33 1.47 -18.80
C ILE A 32 -19.57 2.50 -17.96
N ALA A 33 -19.64 2.40 -16.63
CA ALA A 33 -18.94 3.32 -15.73
C ALA A 33 -17.42 3.29 -15.92
N ILE A 34 -16.82 2.12 -16.17
CA ILE A 34 -15.38 1.97 -16.39
C ILE A 34 -14.98 2.40 -17.81
N SER A 35 -15.86 2.25 -18.81
CA SER A 35 -15.55 2.58 -20.20
C SER A 35 -15.15 4.05 -20.41
N PHE A 36 -15.82 4.98 -19.72
CA PHE A 36 -15.61 6.41 -19.86
C PHE A 36 -14.20 6.88 -19.43
N PRO A 37 -13.70 6.56 -18.21
CA PRO A 37 -12.32 6.90 -17.84
C PRO A 37 -11.28 6.19 -18.70
N LEU A 38 -11.56 4.97 -19.18
CA LEU A 38 -10.65 4.20 -20.02
C LEU A 38 -10.49 4.83 -21.41
N LEU A 39 -11.61 5.26 -22.03
CA LEU A 39 -11.59 6.04 -23.27
C LEU A 39 -10.86 7.38 -23.09
N GLY A 40 -11.11 8.10 -21.99
CA GLY A 40 -10.39 9.33 -21.67
C GLY A 40 -8.87 9.12 -21.56
N GLN A 41 -8.45 7.99 -20.99
CA GLN A 41 -7.03 7.62 -20.90
C GLN A 41 -6.42 7.32 -22.27
N ILE A 42 -7.11 6.56 -23.12
CA ILE A 42 -6.66 6.27 -24.48
C ILE A 42 -6.54 7.58 -25.28
N PHE A 43 -7.53 8.46 -25.17
CA PHE A 43 -7.57 9.71 -25.92
C PHE A 43 -6.45 10.68 -25.51
N THR A 44 -6.14 10.76 -24.22
CA THR A 44 -5.01 11.57 -23.73
C THR A 44 -3.65 10.99 -24.10
N MET A 45 -3.51 9.66 -24.15
CA MET A 45 -2.32 8.99 -24.67
C MET A 45 -2.15 9.25 -26.18
N MET A 46 -3.24 9.23 -26.94
CA MET A 46 -3.22 9.56 -28.36
C MET A 46 -2.80 11.02 -28.58
N LEU A 47 -3.38 11.96 -27.82
CA LEU A 47 -3.02 13.39 -27.90
C LEU A 47 -1.56 13.64 -27.54
N SER A 48 -1.01 12.93 -26.53
CA SER A 48 0.40 13.08 -26.16
C SER A 48 1.33 12.54 -27.25
N LEU A 49 0.99 11.42 -27.89
CA LEU A 49 1.72 10.89 -29.05
C LEU A 49 1.65 11.83 -30.25
N LEU A 50 0.48 12.39 -30.54
CA LEU A 50 0.26 13.31 -31.65
C LEU A 50 1.04 14.62 -31.44
N SER A 51 0.95 15.18 -30.23
CA SER A 51 1.74 16.33 -29.81
C SER A 51 3.23 16.08 -30.00
N ARG A 52 3.73 14.91 -29.57
CA ARG A 52 5.14 14.56 -29.69
C ARG A 52 5.64 14.47 -31.14
N ARG A 53 4.76 14.10 -32.09
CA ARG A 53 5.11 13.96 -33.51
C ARG A 53 4.95 15.26 -34.30
N TYR A 54 3.94 16.06 -34.01
CA TYR A 54 3.56 17.21 -34.84
C TYR A 54 3.95 18.58 -34.27
N LEU A 55 4.17 18.69 -32.95
CA LEU A 55 4.46 19.99 -32.31
C LEU A 55 5.95 20.24 -32.07
N LEU A 56 6.76 19.19 -31.92
CA LEU A 56 8.20 19.36 -31.72
C LEU A 56 8.90 19.76 -33.01
N GLN A 57 9.85 20.69 -32.86
CA GLN A 57 10.73 21.09 -33.94
C GLN A 57 11.49 19.90 -34.53
N ARG A 58 11.65 19.93 -35.86
CA ARG A 58 12.52 18.98 -36.55
C ARG A 58 13.95 19.16 -36.03
N LYS A 59 14.70 18.05 -35.95
CA LYS A 59 16.09 18.09 -35.46
C LYS A 59 16.92 19.09 -36.29
N VAL A 60 17.64 19.98 -35.61
CA VAL A 60 18.54 20.96 -36.24
C VAL A 60 19.84 20.30 -36.70
N LYS A 61 20.32 19.28 -35.97
CA LYS A 61 21.44 18.42 -36.34
C LYS A 61 21.03 16.95 -36.25
N GLU A 62 21.41 16.15 -37.24
CA GLU A 62 21.11 14.71 -37.25
C GLU A 62 21.85 13.92 -36.16
N THR A 63 22.94 14.47 -35.63
CA THR A 63 23.75 13.90 -34.53
C THR A 63 23.14 14.05 -33.14
N ASP A 64 22.13 14.92 -32.96
CA ASP A 64 21.49 15.10 -31.65
C ASP A 64 20.56 13.93 -31.33
N LYS A 65 20.77 13.30 -30.16
CA LYS A 65 19.94 12.18 -29.67
C LYS A 65 18.50 12.61 -29.41
N GLU A 66 18.30 13.81 -28.88
CA GLU A 66 17.00 14.31 -28.44
C GLU A 66 16.40 15.31 -29.41
N LEU A 67 15.07 15.44 -29.42
CA LEU A 67 14.40 16.50 -30.16
C LEU A 67 14.54 17.83 -29.42
N PRO A 68 14.76 18.95 -30.12
CA PRO A 68 14.80 20.26 -29.50
C PRO A 68 13.45 20.58 -28.83
N LEU A 69 13.48 21.14 -27.60
CA LEU A 69 12.31 21.46 -26.79
C LEU A 69 11.56 22.72 -27.26
N ASN A 70 11.64 23.06 -28.54
CA ASN A 70 11.00 24.23 -29.09
C ASN A 70 9.86 23.84 -30.03
N VAL A 71 8.82 24.67 -30.06
CA VAL A 71 7.53 24.36 -30.69
C VAL A 71 7.36 25.20 -31.94
N ASP A 72 7.13 24.55 -33.09
CA ASP A 72 6.98 25.26 -34.36
C ASP A 72 5.67 26.05 -34.46
N ASN A 73 4.55 25.46 -34.01
CA ASN A 73 3.24 26.10 -34.07
C ASN A 73 2.66 26.39 -32.68
N ARG A 74 3.04 27.54 -32.11
CA ARG A 74 2.63 27.97 -30.77
C ARG A 74 1.10 28.06 -30.60
N LYS A 75 0.37 28.48 -31.65
CA LYS A 75 -1.10 28.57 -31.62
C LYS A 75 -1.76 27.19 -31.55
N LEU A 76 -1.23 26.21 -32.29
CA LEU A 76 -1.75 24.84 -32.25
C LEU A 76 -1.45 24.17 -30.91
N TYR A 77 -0.28 24.44 -30.33
CA TYR A 77 0.06 23.99 -28.98
C TYR A 77 -0.91 24.53 -27.92
N GLU A 78 -1.29 25.81 -28.01
CA GLU A 78 -2.24 26.41 -27.09
C GLU A 78 -3.62 25.73 -27.15
N VAL A 79 -4.14 25.46 -28.36
CA VAL A 79 -5.40 24.73 -28.56
C VAL A 79 -5.32 23.30 -28.02
N LEU A 80 -4.23 22.57 -28.30
CA LEU A 80 -4.05 21.21 -27.78
C LEU A 80 -3.89 21.17 -26.26
N SER A 81 -3.20 22.16 -25.67
CA SER A 81 -3.06 22.29 -24.23
C SER A 81 -4.40 22.54 -23.56
N TYR A 82 -5.26 23.36 -24.16
CA TYR A 82 -6.63 23.56 -23.69
C TYR A 82 -7.40 22.24 -23.67
N PHE A 83 -7.42 21.48 -24.78
CA PHE A 83 -8.09 20.16 -24.81
C PHE A 83 -7.50 19.17 -23.79
N TYR A 84 -6.18 19.14 -23.63
CA TYR A 84 -5.50 18.27 -22.67
C TYR A 84 -5.90 18.56 -21.21
N LEU A 85 -6.11 19.83 -20.87
CA LEU A 85 -6.57 20.25 -19.54
C LEU A 85 -7.92 19.62 -19.18
N TYR A 86 -8.92 19.73 -20.06
CA TYR A 86 -10.27 19.20 -19.81
C TYR A 86 -10.26 17.68 -19.63
N LEU A 87 -9.56 16.96 -20.52
CA LEU A 87 -9.49 15.50 -20.45
C LEU A 87 -8.73 15.01 -19.21
N SER A 88 -7.71 15.76 -18.79
CA SER A 88 -6.95 15.45 -17.58
C SER A 88 -7.75 15.71 -16.31
N MET A 89 -8.62 16.73 -16.30
CA MET A 89 -9.53 16.98 -15.18
C MET A 89 -10.48 15.80 -14.96
N THR A 90 -11.10 15.27 -16.02
CA THR A 90 -11.97 14.09 -15.95
C THR A 90 -11.23 12.89 -15.38
N ARG A 91 -10.03 12.57 -15.89
CA ARG A 91 -9.21 11.47 -15.36
C ARG A 91 -8.80 11.68 -13.90
N GLY A 92 -8.55 12.92 -13.51
CA GLY A 92 -8.21 13.29 -12.13
C GLY A 92 -9.32 12.93 -11.15
N ILE A 93 -10.59 13.18 -11.51
CA ILE A 93 -11.75 12.85 -10.67
C ILE A 93 -11.84 11.33 -10.45
N PHE A 94 -11.74 10.53 -11.51
CA PHE A 94 -11.77 9.06 -11.38
C PHE A 94 -10.59 8.51 -10.59
N SER A 95 -9.39 9.06 -10.78
CA SER A 95 -8.21 8.67 -9.99
C SER A 95 -8.37 9.01 -8.50
N CYS A 96 -9.00 10.14 -8.18
CA CYS A 96 -9.28 10.54 -6.80
C CYS A 96 -10.25 9.56 -6.13
N LEU A 97 -11.34 9.20 -6.82
CA LEU A 97 -12.30 8.20 -6.33
C LEU A 97 -11.62 6.84 -6.10
N GLY A 98 -10.77 6.39 -7.02
CA GLY A 98 -10.01 5.15 -6.85
C GLY A 98 -9.09 5.19 -5.62
N ARG A 99 -8.42 6.32 -5.37
CA ARG A 99 -7.60 6.53 -4.16
C ARG A 99 -8.43 6.48 -2.88
N PHE A 100 -9.61 7.08 -2.89
CA PHE A 100 -10.51 7.04 -1.74
C PHE A 100 -10.95 5.61 -1.41
N ILE A 101 -11.38 4.84 -2.41
CA ILE A 101 -11.80 3.44 -2.23
C ILE A 101 -10.65 2.59 -1.71
N LEU A 102 -9.46 2.70 -2.32
CA LEU A 102 -8.30 1.92 -1.91
C LEU A 102 -7.85 2.29 -0.48
N SER A 103 -7.84 3.57 -0.15
CA SER A 103 -7.53 4.04 1.20
C SER A 103 -8.53 3.53 2.24
N ALA A 104 -9.83 3.52 1.91
CA ALA A 104 -10.87 2.98 2.79
C ALA A 104 -10.71 1.47 2.98
N ALA A 105 -10.44 0.72 1.91
CA ALA A 105 -10.19 -0.72 1.99
C ALA A 105 -8.97 -1.05 2.85
N PHE A 106 -7.83 -0.36 2.65
CA PHE A 106 -6.65 -0.52 3.51
C PHE A 106 -6.91 -0.11 4.95
N GLY A 107 -7.68 0.96 5.18
CA GLY A 107 -8.12 1.37 6.51
C GLY A 107 -8.92 0.25 7.19
N PHE A 108 -9.89 -0.33 6.50
CA PHE A 108 -10.72 -1.41 7.03
C PHE A 108 -9.89 -2.66 7.39
N PHE A 109 -8.98 -3.10 6.51
CA PHE A 109 -8.09 -4.22 6.82
C PHE A 109 -7.12 -3.94 7.98
N SER A 110 -6.76 -2.67 8.18
CA SER A 110 -5.82 -2.26 9.24
C SER A 110 -6.49 -2.09 10.60
N LEU A 111 -7.82 -1.95 10.68
CA LEU A 111 -8.56 -1.82 11.95
C LEU A 111 -8.30 -2.97 12.92
N GLY A 112 -8.03 -4.18 12.41
CA GLY A 112 -7.75 -5.35 13.24
C GLY A 112 -6.36 -5.37 13.85
N ARG A 113 -5.45 -4.44 13.50
CA ARG A 113 -4.06 -4.44 13.96
C ARG A 113 -3.71 -3.14 14.67
N LEU A 114 -3.22 -3.24 15.89
CA LEU A 114 -2.76 -2.09 16.70
C LEU A 114 -1.33 -1.65 16.37
N ASP A 115 -0.56 -2.47 15.66
CA ASP A 115 0.85 -2.22 15.33
C ASP A 115 1.06 -1.00 14.42
N LYS A 116 0.04 -0.60 13.66
CA LYS A 116 0.13 0.48 12.67
C LYS A 116 -1.02 1.46 12.82
N SER A 117 -0.69 2.74 12.84
CA SER A 117 -1.69 3.79 12.79
C SER A 117 -2.33 3.89 11.40
N ILE A 118 -3.64 4.16 11.38
CA ILE A 118 -4.42 4.41 10.16
C ILE A 118 -4.10 5.79 9.58
N TYR A 119 -3.65 6.72 10.43
CA TYR A 119 -3.34 8.09 10.06
C TYR A 119 -1.94 8.22 9.43
N SER A 120 -1.73 9.34 8.73
CA SER A 120 -0.39 9.72 8.26
C SER A 120 0.56 9.93 9.45
N ARG A 121 1.87 9.91 9.17
CA ARG A 121 2.92 9.96 10.21
C ARG A 121 2.77 11.15 11.16
N ASP A 122 2.37 12.29 10.65
CA ASP A 122 2.24 13.53 11.44
C ASP A 122 0.97 13.53 12.32
N LEU A 123 -0.02 12.71 11.97
CA LEU A 123 -1.32 12.63 12.63
C LEU A 123 -1.47 11.36 13.49
N GLN A 124 -0.41 10.58 13.70
CA GLN A 124 -0.46 9.35 14.51
C GLN A 124 -0.95 9.57 15.95
N LYS A 125 -0.76 10.79 16.49
CA LYS A 125 -1.21 11.14 17.84
C LYS A 125 -2.72 11.11 18.02
N PHE A 126 -3.48 11.23 16.92
CA PHE A 126 -4.95 11.16 16.94
C PHE A 126 -5.47 9.72 17.01
N ASP A 127 -4.60 8.74 16.80
CA ASP A 127 -4.93 7.33 16.88
C ASP A 127 -4.76 6.82 18.31
N GLY A 128 -5.85 6.78 19.07
CA GLY A 128 -5.82 6.30 20.46
C GLY A 128 -5.41 4.84 20.59
N ALA A 129 -5.71 4.02 19.58
CA ALA A 129 -5.41 2.60 19.59
C ALA A 129 -3.90 2.36 19.42
N TYR A 130 -3.29 3.03 18.44
CA TYR A 130 -1.84 3.03 18.25
C TYR A 130 -1.10 3.68 19.43
N GLY A 131 -1.64 4.76 20.00
CA GLY A 131 -1.08 5.41 21.19
C GLY A 131 -1.04 4.48 22.41
N THR A 132 -2.09 3.69 22.62
CA THR A 132 -2.15 2.69 23.70
C THR A 132 -1.12 1.59 23.50
N TYR A 133 -0.96 1.09 22.27
CA TYR A 133 0.08 0.11 21.94
C TYR A 133 1.49 0.67 22.21
N LEU A 134 1.76 1.92 21.83
CA LEU A 134 3.04 2.56 22.09
C LEU A 134 3.32 2.73 23.59
N ALA A 135 2.29 3.09 24.37
CA ALA A 135 2.40 3.21 25.82
C ALA A 135 2.68 1.84 26.47
N MET A 136 1.98 0.78 26.05
CA MET A 136 2.27 -0.59 26.47
C MET A 136 3.73 -0.96 26.21
N LEU A 137 4.24 -0.68 25.00
CA LEU A 137 5.62 -0.98 24.62
C LEU A 137 6.64 -0.20 25.48
N GLN A 138 6.33 1.05 25.84
CA GLN A 138 7.17 1.86 26.71
C GLN A 138 7.22 1.32 28.14
N VAL A 139 6.06 0.90 28.68
CA VAL A 139 5.96 0.28 30.01
C VAL A 139 6.70 -1.05 30.04
N ASP A 140 6.52 -1.89 29.01
CA ASP A 140 7.19 -3.18 28.92
C ASP A 140 8.72 -3.01 28.79
N LYS A 141 9.18 -2.05 27.99
CA LYS A 141 10.61 -1.68 27.92
C LYS A 141 11.16 -1.21 29.26
N ALA A 142 10.38 -0.47 30.05
CA ALA A 142 10.82 0.05 31.34
C ALA A 142 10.94 -1.06 32.39
N HIS A 143 9.98 -1.99 32.45
CA HIS A 143 9.95 -3.07 33.44
C HIS A 143 10.78 -4.30 33.04
N ASN A 144 10.78 -4.67 31.76
CA ASN A 144 11.41 -5.87 31.23
C ASN A 144 12.66 -5.55 30.41
N ASN A 145 13.47 -4.58 30.86
CA ASN A 145 14.74 -4.28 30.21
C ASN A 145 15.74 -5.44 30.42
N PRO A 146 16.17 -6.15 29.35
CA PRO A 146 17.02 -7.32 29.49
C PRO A 146 18.40 -6.98 30.06
N SER A 147 18.93 -5.79 29.77
CA SER A 147 20.24 -5.36 30.26
C SER A 147 20.23 -5.13 31.77
N VAL A 148 19.17 -4.49 32.29
CA VAL A 148 19.01 -4.28 33.74
C VAL A 148 18.79 -5.61 34.44
N ARG A 149 17.93 -6.48 33.89
CA ARG A 149 17.68 -7.81 34.43
C ARG A 149 18.97 -8.64 34.50
N LEU A 150 19.76 -8.68 33.43
CA LEU A 150 21.05 -9.35 33.40
C LEU A 150 22.00 -8.78 34.45
N PHE A 151 22.10 -7.45 34.54
CA PHE A 151 22.94 -6.78 35.53
C PHE A 151 22.53 -7.14 36.96
N THR A 152 21.23 -7.16 37.27
CA THR A 152 20.74 -7.57 38.60
C THR A 152 21.02 -9.04 38.89
N HIS A 153 20.92 -9.92 37.88
CA HIS A 153 21.27 -11.33 38.05
C HIS A 153 22.77 -11.51 38.34
N LEU A 154 23.65 -10.79 37.64
CA LEU A 154 25.10 -10.82 37.88
C LEU A 154 25.48 -10.25 39.25
N LEU A 155 24.82 -9.17 39.69
CA LEU A 155 25.02 -8.62 41.03
C LEU A 155 24.56 -9.60 42.12
N TRP A 156 23.38 -10.19 41.94
CA TRP A 156 22.82 -11.14 42.89
C TRP A 156 23.69 -12.39 43.00
N SER A 157 24.11 -12.97 41.87
CA SER A 157 25.01 -14.11 41.87
C SER A 157 26.36 -13.76 42.51
N GLY A 158 26.91 -12.58 42.23
CA GLY A 158 28.13 -12.09 42.86
C GLY A 158 28.04 -11.96 44.39
N VAL A 159 26.97 -11.35 44.92
CA VAL A 159 26.76 -11.20 46.37
C VAL A 159 26.50 -12.55 47.06
N LEU A 160 25.77 -13.44 46.39
CA LEU A 160 25.49 -14.78 46.92
C LEU A 160 26.78 -15.59 47.04
N VAL A 161 27.64 -15.55 46.02
CA VAL A 161 28.94 -16.23 46.01
C VAL A 161 29.84 -15.71 47.15
N THR A 162 29.93 -14.38 47.34
CA THR A 162 30.73 -13.82 48.44
C THR A 162 30.17 -14.17 49.81
N SER A 163 28.85 -14.18 49.99
CA SER A 163 28.19 -14.57 51.24
C SER A 163 28.43 -16.04 51.59
N LEU A 164 28.29 -16.95 50.61
CA LEU A 164 28.55 -18.38 50.81
C LEU A 164 30.02 -18.66 51.15
N ARG A 165 30.95 -17.98 50.47
CA ARG A 165 32.38 -18.06 50.78
C ARG A 165 32.71 -17.58 52.19
N ASN A 166 32.05 -16.52 52.67
CA ASN A 166 32.20 -16.03 54.04
C ASN A 166 31.60 -16.99 55.08
N ALA A 167 30.60 -17.80 54.70
CA ALA A 167 30.02 -18.85 55.54
C ALA A 167 30.84 -20.16 55.55
N GLY A 168 31.96 -20.22 54.82
CA GLY A 168 32.80 -21.43 54.70
C GLY A 168 32.26 -22.47 53.71
N GLY A 169 31.38 -22.08 52.79
CA GLY A 169 30.81 -22.96 51.76
C GLY A 169 31.87 -23.50 50.79
N ASN A 170 31.69 -24.75 50.34
CA ASN A 170 32.64 -25.48 49.51
C ASN A 170 32.54 -25.04 48.03
N ASP A 171 33.67 -24.96 47.30
CA ASP A 171 33.70 -24.41 45.92
C ASP A 171 32.81 -25.19 44.93
N MET A 172 32.63 -26.50 45.17
CA MET A 172 31.74 -27.37 44.38
C MET A 172 30.25 -27.05 44.57
N GLU A 173 29.83 -26.61 45.76
CA GLU A 173 28.44 -26.18 46.01
C GLU A 173 28.18 -24.84 45.34
N ILE A 174 29.15 -23.93 45.36
CA ILE A 174 29.08 -22.62 44.71
C ILE A 174 28.94 -22.78 43.18
N ALA A 175 29.71 -23.68 42.56
CA ALA A 175 29.65 -23.93 41.12
C ALA A 175 28.31 -24.53 40.66
N ASN A 176 27.73 -25.46 41.43
CA ASN A 176 26.42 -26.03 41.13
C ASN A 176 25.30 -24.99 41.27
N LEU A 177 25.40 -24.09 42.25
CA LEU A 177 24.38 -23.07 42.50
C LEU A 177 24.38 -21.96 41.42
N ILE A 178 25.56 -21.61 40.91
CA ILE A 178 25.70 -20.72 39.75
C ILE A 178 25.14 -21.36 38.48
N ALA A 179 25.35 -22.67 38.28
CA ALA A 179 24.84 -23.38 37.10
C ALA A 179 23.30 -23.53 37.09
N THR A 180 22.65 -23.41 38.25
CA THR A 180 21.19 -23.45 38.39
C THR A 180 20.49 -22.08 38.28
N LEU A 181 21.26 -20.99 38.26
CA LEU A 181 20.77 -19.60 38.22
C LEU A 181 20.82 -19.01 36.80
#